data_AF-A0A0T9P0L1-F1
#
_entry.id   AF-A0A0T9P0L1-F1
#
_cell.length_a   1.000
_cell.length_b   1.000
_cell.length_c   1.000
_cell.angle_alpha   90.00
_cell.angle_beta   90.00
_cell.angle_gamma   90.00
#
_symmetry.space_group_name_H-M   'P 1'
#
loop_
_entity.id
_entity.type
_entity.pdbx_description
1 polymer ?
#
loop_
_entity_poly.entity_id
_entity_poly.type
_entity_poly.pdbx_seq_one_letter_code
_entity_poly.pdbx_strand_id
1 'polypeptide(L)'
;MVLPSSAAAEYPVTWQVSDPALGTIDSNGRYSANVGASGTQSVIASVSTGLASTAIITQHIFLTGIEFGDVPANLVAGNTYTVPITYTPANYTEAILTSSSDSTSATLSALGTLSISNAGSTTLSLAGANSGITKSITIVAVDKETPDVFLKIENNLSDVSSISEARENLGLGELATKDSLTAGDVGAVHIADVAIVAALDLNDVTGPGEYFQNISSNALLSLNYPINVAGALKVYRTGVDEVGCRQVYMPYNSTSEYRRYAYGDPLVFSAWIEK
;
A
#
# COMPACT_ATOMS: atom_id res chain seq x y z
N MET A 1 -28.27 64.25 -1.25
CA MET A 1 -29.26 65.22 -1.77
C MET A 1 -30.03 64.53 -2.87
N VAL A 2 -31.33 64.27 -2.68
CA VAL A 2 -32.11 63.39 -3.58
C VAL A 2 -32.93 64.18 -4.62
N LEU A 3 -33.11 65.50 -4.42
CA LEU A 3 -33.73 66.43 -5.36
C LEU A 3 -32.98 67.77 -5.40
N PRO A 4 -33.03 68.54 -6.51
CA PRO A 4 -32.53 69.91 -6.58
C PRO A 4 -33.26 70.83 -5.60
N SER A 5 -32.57 71.82 -5.03
CA SER A 5 -33.16 72.76 -4.04
C SER A 5 -34.38 73.51 -4.54
N SER A 6 -34.48 73.73 -5.86
CA SER A 6 -35.62 74.38 -6.51
C SER A 6 -36.91 73.56 -6.53
N ALA A 7 -36.86 72.23 -6.32
CA ALA A 7 -38.01 71.33 -6.37
C ALA A 7 -38.27 70.59 -5.04
N ALA A 8 -37.32 70.62 -4.10
CA ALA A 8 -37.40 69.87 -2.86
C ALA A 8 -38.55 70.31 -1.92
N ALA A 9 -38.94 71.58 -1.96
CA ALA A 9 -40.05 72.10 -1.15
C ALA A 9 -41.44 71.73 -1.70
N GLU A 10 -41.55 71.52 -3.02
CA GLU A 10 -42.82 71.19 -3.70
C GLU A 10 -43.10 69.68 -3.67
N TYR A 11 -42.06 68.85 -3.53
CA TYR A 11 -42.14 67.38 -3.54
C TYR A 11 -41.40 66.78 -2.35
N PRO A 12 -41.98 66.82 -1.12
CA PRO A 12 -41.32 66.25 0.05
C PRO A 12 -41.12 64.74 -0.14
N VAL A 13 -39.91 64.27 0.17
CA VAL A 13 -39.57 62.84 0.13
C VAL A 13 -39.97 62.19 1.45
N THR A 14 -40.75 61.12 1.39
CA THR A 14 -41.02 60.23 2.52
C THR A 14 -40.13 59.00 2.44
N TRP A 15 -39.62 58.56 3.59
CA TRP A 15 -38.72 57.42 3.70
C TRP A 15 -39.37 56.31 4.52
N GLN A 16 -39.18 55.08 4.05
CA GLN A 16 -39.65 53.89 4.75
C GLN A 16 -38.64 52.76 4.62
N VAL A 17 -38.53 51.96 5.67
CA VAL A 17 -37.82 50.67 5.67
C VAL A 17 -38.82 49.52 5.61
N SER A 18 -38.47 48.43 4.92
CA SER A 18 -39.29 47.22 4.88
C SER A 18 -39.29 46.44 6.20
N ASP A 19 -38.20 46.52 6.97
CA ASP A 19 -38.05 45.85 8.28
C ASP A 19 -37.33 46.77 9.28
N PRO A 20 -38.06 47.36 10.25
CA PRO A 20 -37.47 48.18 11.32
C PRO A 20 -36.56 47.42 12.29
N ALA A 21 -36.61 46.08 12.35
CA ALA A 21 -35.72 45.30 13.22
C ALA A 21 -34.26 45.33 12.73
N LEU A 22 -34.07 45.53 11.42
CA LEU A 22 -32.75 45.61 10.79
C LEU A 22 -32.15 47.02 10.85
N GLY A 23 -32.96 48.08 10.88
CA GLY A 23 -32.49 49.46 11.07
C GLY A 23 -33.52 50.51 10.72
N THR A 24 -33.16 51.78 10.89
CA THR A 24 -34.04 52.94 10.68
C THR A 24 -33.47 53.92 9.67
N ILE A 25 -34.33 54.72 9.05
CA ILE A 25 -33.93 55.83 8.16
C ILE A 25 -34.56 57.14 8.64
N ASP A 26 -33.77 58.20 8.67
CA ASP A 26 -34.26 59.53 9.04
C ASP A 26 -34.86 60.29 7.84
N SER A 27 -35.48 61.45 8.12
CA SER A 27 -36.09 62.30 7.08
C SER A 27 -35.07 62.87 6.07
N ASN A 28 -33.77 62.83 6.38
CA ASN A 28 -32.70 63.27 5.48
C ASN A 28 -32.19 62.13 4.59
N GLY A 29 -32.74 60.92 4.73
CA GLY A 29 -32.31 59.73 3.99
C GLY A 29 -31.06 59.06 4.56
N ARG A 30 -30.68 59.37 5.81
CA ARG A 30 -29.57 58.69 6.48
C ARG A 30 -30.08 57.40 7.12
N TYR A 31 -29.60 56.28 6.59
CA TYR A 31 -29.87 54.97 7.15
C TYR A 31 -28.92 54.65 8.33
N SER A 32 -29.44 54.06 9.39
CA SER A 32 -28.69 53.56 10.55
C SER A 32 -29.09 52.11 10.85
N ALA A 33 -28.11 51.21 10.79
CA ALA A 33 -28.26 49.80 11.12
C ALA A 33 -28.44 49.62 12.63
N ASN A 34 -29.28 48.66 13.04
CA ASN A 34 -29.37 48.26 14.44
C ASN A 34 -28.15 47.42 14.82
N VAL A 35 -27.60 47.65 16.01
CA VAL A 35 -26.43 46.92 16.51
C VAL A 35 -26.77 45.43 16.64
N GLY A 36 -25.93 44.57 16.04
CA GLY A 36 -26.12 43.11 16.08
C GLY A 36 -27.22 42.58 15.15
N ALA A 37 -27.73 43.41 14.24
CA ALA A 37 -28.65 42.97 13.20
C ALA A 37 -27.90 42.53 11.93
N SER A 38 -28.38 41.48 11.28
CA SER A 38 -27.91 41.03 9.97
C SER A 38 -29.09 40.66 9.10
N GLY A 39 -29.00 40.94 7.79
CA GLY A 39 -30.06 40.63 6.85
C GLY A 39 -30.12 41.63 5.72
N THR A 40 -31.10 41.43 4.84
CA THR A 40 -31.29 42.26 3.66
C THR A 40 -32.63 42.97 3.77
N GLN A 41 -32.64 44.29 3.58
CA GLN A 41 -33.88 45.08 3.60
C GLN A 41 -33.94 46.08 2.47
N SER A 42 -35.16 46.49 2.15
CA SER A 42 -35.43 47.58 1.23
C SER A 42 -35.63 48.89 1.97
N VAL A 43 -35.05 49.95 1.41
CA VAL A 43 -35.30 51.34 1.76
C VAL A 43 -36.03 51.98 0.60
N ILE A 44 -37.22 52.54 0.87
CA ILE A 44 -38.10 53.11 -0.13
C ILE A 44 -38.15 54.63 0.09
N ALA A 45 -37.84 55.39 -0.96
CA ALA A 45 -38.07 56.82 -1.03
C ALA A 45 -39.28 57.08 -1.92
N SER A 46 -40.24 57.88 -1.47
CA SER A 46 -41.44 58.23 -2.24
C SER A 46 -41.71 59.72 -2.23
N VAL A 47 -42.34 60.25 -3.28
CA VAL A 47 -42.79 61.65 -3.39
C VAL A 47 -44.29 61.72 -3.65
N SER A 48 -44.90 62.86 -3.36
CA SER A 48 -46.35 63.10 -3.47
C SER A 48 -46.96 62.84 -4.85
N THR A 49 -46.14 62.80 -5.90
CA THR A 49 -46.56 62.47 -7.28
C THR A 49 -46.75 60.98 -7.53
N GLY A 50 -46.50 60.12 -6.53
CA GLY A 50 -46.62 58.67 -6.62
C GLY A 50 -45.38 57.95 -7.19
N LEU A 51 -44.30 58.69 -7.47
CA LEU A 51 -43.02 58.11 -7.85
C LEU A 51 -42.31 57.56 -6.61
N ALA A 52 -41.74 56.36 -6.73
CA ALA A 52 -40.95 55.73 -5.69
C ALA A 52 -39.66 55.10 -6.25
N SER A 53 -38.62 55.07 -5.43
CA SER A 53 -37.36 54.37 -5.71
C SER A 53 -36.97 53.49 -4.53
N THR A 54 -36.37 52.34 -4.81
CA THR A 54 -35.99 51.35 -3.81
C THR A 54 -34.48 51.10 -3.85
N ALA A 55 -33.85 51.14 -2.68
CA ALA A 55 -32.48 50.68 -2.47
C ALA A 55 -32.50 49.39 -1.63
N ILE A 56 -31.61 48.45 -1.91
CA ILE A 56 -31.43 47.22 -1.13
C ILE A 56 -30.17 47.37 -0.28
N ILE A 57 -30.30 47.13 1.02
CA ILE A 57 -29.20 47.17 1.99
C ILE A 57 -29.01 45.77 2.55
N THR A 58 -27.78 45.27 2.53
CA THR A 58 -27.38 44.01 3.18
C THR A 58 -26.47 44.33 4.35
N GLN A 59 -26.82 43.81 5.53
CA GLN A 59 -26.07 43.97 6.77
C GLN A 59 -25.45 42.64 7.19
N HIS A 60 -24.21 42.70 7.67
CA HIS A 60 -23.46 41.54 8.13
C HIS A 60 -22.93 41.76 9.54
N ILE A 61 -22.80 40.66 10.28
CA ILE A 61 -22.11 40.61 11.56
C ILE A 61 -20.76 39.94 11.33
N PHE A 62 -19.70 40.70 11.55
CA PHE A 62 -18.33 40.26 11.38
C PHE A 62 -17.73 39.86 12.73
N LEU A 63 -16.82 38.89 12.69
CA LEU A 63 -16.08 38.44 13.85
C LEU A 63 -15.21 39.56 14.40
N THR A 64 -15.07 39.56 15.72
CA THR A 64 -14.11 40.35 16.48
C THR A 64 -13.09 39.47 17.21
N GLY A 65 -13.35 38.16 17.33
CA GLY A 65 -12.44 37.22 17.97
C GLY A 65 -12.69 35.76 17.60
N ILE A 66 -11.61 34.97 17.63
CA ILE A 66 -11.61 33.51 17.50
C ILE A 66 -10.70 32.96 18.61
N GLU A 67 -11.21 32.01 19.39
CA GLU A 67 -10.46 31.35 20.46
C GLU A 67 -10.50 29.83 20.29
N PHE A 68 -9.33 29.20 20.46
CA PHE A 68 -9.20 27.75 20.57
C PHE A 68 -9.24 27.35 22.04
N GLY A 69 -10.02 26.32 22.36
CA GLY A 69 -9.96 25.65 23.65
C GLY A 69 -8.78 24.69 23.74
N ASP A 70 -8.84 23.78 24.72
CA ASP A 70 -7.77 22.81 24.97
C ASP A 70 -7.61 21.82 23.81
N VAL A 71 -6.37 21.65 23.37
CA VAL A 71 -5.99 20.62 22.40
C VAL A 71 -5.50 19.37 23.14
N PRO A 72 -5.89 18.16 22.72
CA PRO A 72 -5.36 16.92 23.30
C PRO A 72 -3.83 16.85 23.22
N ALA A 73 -3.16 16.43 24.30
CA ALA A 73 -1.70 16.43 24.40
C ALA A 73 -0.98 15.38 23.54
N ASN A 74 -1.66 14.27 23.20
CA ASN A 74 -1.07 13.12 22.49
C ASN A 74 -1.77 12.91 21.15
N LEU A 75 -1.39 13.71 20.16
CA LEU A 75 -1.92 13.60 18.81
C LEU A 75 -1.16 12.51 18.05
N VAL A 76 -1.86 11.45 17.69
CA VAL A 76 -1.32 10.31 16.93
C VAL A 76 -1.79 10.37 15.48
N ALA A 77 -0.89 10.09 14.54
CA ALA A 77 -1.18 9.98 13.12
C ALA A 77 -2.28 8.94 12.82
N GLY A 78 -3.17 9.27 11.87
CA GLY A 78 -4.32 8.48 11.47
C GLY A 78 -5.59 8.66 12.32
N ASN A 79 -5.54 9.47 13.39
CA ASN A 79 -6.69 9.72 14.27
C ASN A 79 -7.33 11.08 14.04
N THR A 80 -8.58 11.21 14.50
CA THR A 80 -9.34 12.47 14.54
C THR A 80 -9.60 12.88 15.98
N TYR A 81 -9.54 14.18 16.24
CA TYR A 81 -9.75 14.80 17.55
C TYR A 81 -10.77 15.95 17.43
N THR A 82 -11.21 16.45 18.58
CA THR A 82 -12.07 17.63 18.65
C THR A 82 -11.36 18.74 19.41
N VAL A 83 -11.31 19.92 18.81
CA VAL A 83 -10.79 21.16 19.39
C VAL A 83 -11.98 22.12 19.56
N PRO A 84 -12.35 22.50 20.79
CA PRO A 84 -13.39 23.50 21.00
C PRO A 84 -13.00 24.83 20.35
N ILE A 85 -13.92 25.48 19.64
CA ILE A 85 -13.70 26.79 19.03
C ILE A 85 -14.81 27.73 19.46
N THR A 86 -14.43 28.93 19.91
CA THR A 86 -15.37 30.01 20.26
C THR A 86 -15.22 31.16 19.28
N TYR A 87 -16.33 31.54 18.64
CA TYR A 87 -16.41 32.68 17.73
C TYR A 87 -17.13 33.84 18.41
N THR A 88 -16.55 35.04 18.34
CA THR A 88 -17.14 36.25 18.91
C THR A 88 -17.40 37.28 17.82
N PRO A 89 -18.63 37.80 17.68
CA PRO A 89 -19.86 37.32 18.33
C PRO A 89 -20.31 35.95 17.75
N ALA A 90 -21.09 35.19 18.51
CA ALA A 90 -21.52 33.84 18.12
C ALA A 90 -22.49 33.82 16.92
N ASN A 91 -23.17 34.93 16.64
CA ASN A 91 -24.11 35.11 15.53
C ASN A 91 -23.48 35.81 14.31
N TYR A 92 -22.17 35.66 14.12
CA TYR A 92 -21.50 36.14 12.92
C TYR A 92 -22.15 35.56 11.65
N THR A 93 -22.03 36.28 10.53
CA THR A 93 -22.64 35.91 9.24
C THR A 93 -21.63 35.70 8.12
N GLU A 94 -20.34 35.89 8.39
CA GLU A 94 -19.29 35.63 7.40
C GLU A 94 -18.88 34.16 7.35
N ALA A 95 -18.24 33.74 6.25
CA ALA A 95 -17.66 32.41 6.15
C ALA A 95 -16.35 32.29 6.96
N ILE A 96 -16.05 31.08 7.44
CA ILE A 96 -14.77 30.75 8.08
C ILE A 96 -13.86 30.08 7.06
N LEU A 97 -12.71 30.68 6.82
CA LEU A 97 -11.63 30.13 6.01
C LEU A 97 -10.73 29.28 6.90
N THR A 98 -10.38 28.09 6.42
CA THR A 98 -9.47 27.16 7.10
C THR A 98 -8.19 27.06 6.29
N SER A 99 -7.05 26.99 6.94
CA SER A 99 -5.78 26.71 6.27
C SER A 99 -4.83 25.92 7.16
N SER A 100 -3.92 25.20 6.51
CA SER A 100 -2.87 24.40 7.14
C SER A 100 -1.54 24.73 6.49
N SER A 101 -0.47 24.82 7.28
CA SER A 101 0.89 24.91 6.74
C SER A 101 1.29 23.65 5.96
N ASP A 102 0.65 22.51 6.26
CA ASP A 102 0.77 21.25 5.54
C ASP A 102 -0.52 20.44 5.67
N SER A 103 -1.39 20.54 4.66
CA SER A 103 -2.67 19.81 4.62
C SER A 103 -2.51 18.31 4.42
N THR A 104 -1.32 17.84 4.02
CA THR A 104 -1.04 16.41 3.96
C THR A 104 -0.75 15.84 5.35
N SER A 105 -0.31 16.67 6.29
CA SER A 105 -0.05 16.28 7.67
C SER A 105 -1.27 16.43 8.58
N ALA A 106 -1.91 17.59 8.59
CA ALA A 106 -3.09 17.83 9.43
C ALA A 106 -4.06 18.87 8.85
N THR A 107 -5.34 18.74 9.22
CA THR A 107 -6.40 19.69 8.87
C THR A 107 -7.32 19.97 10.06
N LEU A 108 -7.85 21.21 10.15
CA LEU A 108 -8.82 21.61 11.15
C LEU A 108 -10.06 22.19 10.46
N SER A 109 -11.24 21.65 10.75
CA SER A 109 -12.51 22.19 10.27
C SER A 109 -12.95 23.40 11.09
N ALA A 110 -13.80 24.26 10.52
CA ALA A 110 -14.41 25.39 11.23
C ALA A 110 -15.30 24.96 12.43
N LEU A 111 -15.69 23.68 12.49
CA LEU A 111 -16.46 23.09 13.58
C LEU A 111 -15.58 22.44 14.67
N GLY A 112 -14.25 22.46 14.51
CA GLY A 112 -13.33 21.94 15.51
C GLY A 112 -12.90 20.49 15.30
N THR A 113 -13.18 19.90 14.14
CA THR A 113 -12.68 18.54 13.81
C THR A 113 -11.23 18.64 13.36
N LEU A 114 -10.31 18.09 14.16
CA LEU A 114 -8.88 18.02 13.88
C LEU A 114 -8.54 16.64 13.34
N SER A 115 -8.14 16.54 12.07
CA SER A 115 -7.72 15.28 11.45
C SER A 115 -6.20 15.26 11.29
N ILE A 116 -5.55 14.25 11.85
CA ILE A 116 -4.09 14.05 11.76
C ILE A 116 -3.82 12.89 10.80
N SER A 117 -3.20 13.17 9.67
CA SER A 117 -2.84 12.17 8.67
C SER A 117 -1.42 11.65 8.87
N ASN A 118 -0.47 12.53 9.17
CA ASN A 118 0.94 12.18 9.37
C ASN A 118 1.48 12.81 10.66
N ALA A 119 2.56 12.23 11.20
CA ALA A 119 3.31 12.81 12.30
C ALA A 119 4.06 14.07 11.87
N GLY A 120 4.41 14.90 12.85
CA GLY A 120 5.15 16.14 12.64
C GLY A 120 4.47 17.36 13.23
N SER A 121 5.10 18.52 13.00
CA SER A 121 4.60 19.81 13.47
C SER A 121 3.85 20.51 12.34
N THR A 122 2.62 20.96 12.60
CA THR A 122 1.78 21.66 11.61
C THR A 122 1.08 22.84 12.27
N THR A 123 1.03 23.98 11.58
CA THR A 123 0.25 25.15 12.03
C THR A 123 -1.05 25.22 11.27
N LEU A 124 -2.16 25.25 12.01
CA LEU A 124 -3.52 25.32 11.51
C LEU A 124 -4.08 26.71 11.84
N SER A 125 -4.88 27.27 10.95
CA SER A 125 -5.47 28.59 11.16
C SER A 125 -6.90 28.71 10.66
N LEU A 126 -7.67 29.52 11.39
CA LEU A 126 -9.02 29.90 11.06
C LEU A 126 -9.06 31.42 10.87
N ALA A 127 -9.73 31.87 9.81
CA ALA A 127 -9.89 33.28 9.51
C ALA A 127 -11.33 33.61 9.10
N GLY A 128 -11.83 34.77 9.53
CA GLY A 128 -13.06 35.33 8.99
C GLY A 128 -12.82 35.84 7.56
N ALA A 129 -13.67 35.46 6.62
CA ALA A 129 -13.54 35.83 5.21
C ALA A 129 -13.59 37.35 4.95
N ASN A 130 -14.18 38.13 5.85
CA ASN A 130 -14.43 39.56 5.70
C ASN A 130 -13.93 40.41 6.88
N SER A 131 -13.93 39.88 8.11
CA SER A 131 -13.45 40.62 9.30
C SER A 131 -11.94 40.81 9.34
N GLY A 132 -11.18 39.95 8.64
CA GLY A 132 -9.72 39.91 8.74
C GLY A 132 -9.19 39.30 10.05
N ILE A 133 -10.07 38.85 10.95
CA ILE A 133 -9.67 38.17 12.18
C ILE A 133 -9.10 36.81 11.81
N THR A 134 -7.87 36.53 12.28
CA THR A 134 -7.18 35.25 12.10
C THR A 134 -6.67 34.73 13.44
N LYS A 135 -6.80 33.43 13.67
CA LYS A 135 -6.19 32.73 14.81
C LYS A 135 -5.50 31.46 14.31
N SER A 136 -4.31 31.19 14.86
CA SER A 136 -3.52 30.01 14.51
C SER A 136 -3.16 29.19 15.75
N ILE A 137 -2.98 27.89 15.54
CA ILE A 137 -2.51 26.94 16.55
C ILE A 137 -1.49 25.99 15.92
N THR A 138 -0.38 25.76 16.61
CA THR A 138 0.62 24.78 16.21
C THR A 138 0.39 23.50 16.98
N ILE A 139 0.26 22.39 16.25
CA ILE A 139 0.12 21.06 16.81
C ILE A 139 1.36 20.23 16.49
N VAL A 140 1.66 19.27 17.35
CA VAL A 140 2.73 18.29 17.13
C VAL A 140 2.11 16.91 17.27
N ALA A 141 2.14 16.15 16.19
CA ALA A 141 1.68 14.77 16.16
C ALA A 141 2.86 13.80 16.14
N VAL A 142 2.65 12.62 16.73
CA VAL A 142 3.57 11.50 16.72
C VAL A 142 3.07 10.41 15.79
N ASP A 143 4.00 9.58 15.32
CA ASP A 143 3.64 8.42 14.53
C ASP A 143 2.80 7.45 15.34
N LYS A 144 1.91 6.76 14.65
CA LYS A 144 1.21 5.64 15.23
C LYS A 144 2.21 4.51 15.44
N GLU A 145 2.38 4.07 16.69
CA GLU A 145 3.22 2.91 16.97
C GLU A 145 2.72 1.71 16.15
N THR A 146 3.58 1.21 15.28
CA THR A 146 3.39 -0.09 14.63
C THR A 146 4.06 -1.13 15.52
N PRO A 147 3.31 -2.10 16.09
CA PRO A 147 3.94 -3.14 16.88
C PRO A 147 4.91 -3.93 16.00
N ASP A 148 6.10 -4.18 16.52
CA ASP A 148 7.05 -5.08 15.85
C ASP A 148 6.40 -6.46 15.69
N VAL A 149 6.37 -6.96 14.45
CA VAL A 149 5.83 -8.29 14.14
C VAL A 149 6.99 -9.28 14.14
N PHE A 150 7.01 -10.15 15.14
CA PHE A 150 7.93 -11.28 15.23
C PHE A 150 7.19 -12.59 15.03
N LEU A 151 7.91 -13.61 14.55
CA LEU A 151 7.42 -14.99 14.56
C LEU A 151 7.28 -15.46 16.01
N LYS A 152 6.15 -16.08 16.33
CA LYS A 152 5.90 -16.64 17.66
C LYS A 152 6.27 -18.10 17.69
N ILE A 153 6.99 -18.51 18.74
CA ILE A 153 7.37 -19.91 18.96
C ILE A 153 6.12 -20.81 18.99
N GLU A 154 5.04 -20.37 19.64
CA GLU A 154 3.77 -21.12 19.75
C GLU A 154 3.09 -21.38 18.40
N ASN A 155 3.32 -20.51 17.41
CA ASN A 155 2.70 -20.63 16.09
C ASN A 155 3.43 -21.63 15.20
N ASN A 156 4.63 -22.08 15.58
CA ASN A 156 5.43 -23.04 14.81
C ASN A 156 5.51 -22.65 13.32
N LEU A 157 5.85 -21.38 13.06
CA LEU A 157 5.96 -20.79 11.72
C LEU A 157 4.66 -20.68 10.92
N SER A 158 3.49 -20.99 11.48
CA SER A 158 2.20 -20.73 10.80
C SER A 158 1.89 -19.24 10.60
N ASP A 159 2.64 -18.36 11.26
CA ASP A 159 2.61 -16.90 11.15
C ASP A 159 3.61 -16.32 10.15
N VAL A 160 4.28 -17.16 9.37
CA VAL A 160 5.06 -16.72 8.20
C VAL A 160 4.08 -16.23 7.12
N SER A 161 4.22 -14.97 6.72
CA SER A 161 3.34 -14.31 5.73
C SER A 161 3.35 -14.98 4.35
N SER A 162 4.50 -15.46 3.92
CA SER A 162 4.69 -16.19 2.66
C SER A 162 5.58 -17.40 2.87
N ILE A 163 4.96 -18.57 3.08
CA ILE A 163 5.69 -19.83 3.29
C ILE A 163 6.53 -20.19 2.05
N SER A 164 6.05 -19.87 0.84
CA SER A 164 6.78 -20.16 -0.39
C SER A 164 8.06 -19.35 -0.53
N GLU A 165 7.96 -18.03 -0.34
CA GLU A 165 9.11 -17.13 -0.41
C GLU A 165 10.12 -17.42 0.70
N ALA A 166 9.66 -17.79 1.90
CA ALA A 166 10.55 -18.24 2.96
C ALA A 166 11.39 -19.46 2.55
N ARG A 167 10.79 -20.45 1.85
CA ARG A 167 11.53 -21.61 1.32
C ARG A 167 12.53 -21.23 0.23
N GLU A 168 12.18 -20.27 -0.62
CA GLU A 168 13.08 -19.75 -1.67
C GLU A 168 14.28 -19.00 -1.08
N ASN A 169 14.06 -18.13 -0.10
CA ASN A 169 15.12 -17.38 0.58
C ASN A 169 16.10 -18.29 1.34
N LEU A 170 15.64 -19.45 1.81
CA LEU A 170 16.48 -20.49 2.41
C LEU A 170 17.23 -21.34 1.37
N GLY A 171 16.96 -21.17 0.08
CA GLY A 171 17.52 -21.98 -1.00
C GLY A 171 16.98 -23.41 -1.05
N LEU A 172 15.87 -23.69 -0.36
CA LEU A 172 15.27 -25.02 -0.32
C LEU A 172 14.18 -25.20 -1.39
N GLY A 173 13.41 -24.14 -1.69
CA GLY A 173 12.35 -24.18 -2.69
C GLY A 173 11.40 -25.38 -2.51
N GLU A 174 11.22 -26.17 -3.56
CA GLU A 174 10.37 -27.37 -3.56
C GLU A 174 10.94 -28.54 -2.72
N LEU A 175 12.25 -28.54 -2.42
CA LEU A 175 12.85 -29.59 -1.58
C LEU A 175 12.25 -29.60 -0.18
N ALA A 176 11.87 -28.41 0.33
CA ALA A 176 11.25 -28.27 1.64
C ALA A 176 9.82 -28.86 1.73
N THR A 177 9.24 -29.31 0.62
CA THR A 177 7.90 -29.94 0.60
C THR A 177 7.92 -31.41 0.18
N LYS A 178 9.09 -32.00 -0.08
CA LYS A 178 9.20 -33.40 -0.47
C LYS A 178 9.20 -34.31 0.77
N ASP A 179 8.36 -35.34 0.75
CA ASP A 179 8.32 -36.37 1.80
C ASP A 179 9.57 -37.25 1.79
N SER A 180 10.24 -37.37 0.63
CA SER A 180 11.48 -38.11 0.45
C SER A 180 12.39 -37.41 -0.56
N LEU A 181 13.70 -37.46 -0.33
CA LEU A 181 14.70 -36.92 -1.24
C LEU A 181 15.49 -38.05 -1.91
N THR A 182 15.73 -37.89 -3.20
CA THR A 182 16.65 -38.72 -4.00
C THR A 182 17.97 -37.97 -4.22
N ALA A 183 19.00 -38.69 -4.65
CA ALA A 183 20.27 -38.05 -5.04
C ALA A 183 20.07 -37.02 -6.17
N GLY A 184 19.15 -37.28 -7.11
CA GLY A 184 18.82 -36.35 -8.19
C GLY A 184 18.24 -35.03 -7.70
N ASP A 185 17.45 -35.06 -6.62
CA ASP A 185 16.81 -33.86 -6.07
C ASP A 185 17.83 -32.83 -5.55
N VAL A 186 18.98 -33.29 -5.07
CA VAL A 186 20.04 -32.45 -4.50
C VAL A 186 21.28 -32.36 -5.40
N GLY A 187 21.21 -32.87 -6.63
CA GLY A 187 22.34 -32.92 -7.56
C GLY A 187 23.48 -33.85 -7.13
N ALA A 188 23.22 -34.78 -6.22
CA ALA A 188 24.17 -35.80 -5.79
C ALA A 188 24.23 -36.96 -6.78
N VAL A 189 25.35 -37.71 -6.75
CA VAL A 189 25.49 -38.94 -7.52
C VAL A 189 24.63 -40.02 -6.89
N HIS A 190 23.75 -40.63 -7.69
CA HIS A 190 22.91 -41.75 -7.24
C HIS A 190 23.76 -42.99 -6.96
N ILE A 191 23.63 -43.56 -5.76
CA ILE A 191 24.17 -44.87 -5.41
C ILE A 191 22.95 -45.77 -5.18
N ALA A 192 22.76 -46.77 -6.02
CA ALA A 192 21.63 -47.67 -5.95
C ALA A 192 21.70 -48.51 -4.67
N ASP A 193 20.61 -48.54 -3.92
CA ASP A 193 20.35 -49.43 -2.79
C ASP A 193 19.67 -50.74 -3.22
N VAL A 194 19.06 -50.74 -4.41
CA VAL A 194 18.42 -51.90 -5.04
C VAL A 194 19.24 -52.39 -6.23
N ALA A 195 19.35 -53.72 -6.37
CA ALA A 195 20.04 -54.34 -7.49
C ALA A 195 19.30 -54.07 -8.82
N ILE A 196 20.05 -54.03 -9.92
CA ILE A 196 19.53 -54.04 -11.28
C ILE A 196 18.58 -55.25 -11.42
N VAL A 197 17.32 -54.97 -11.76
CA VAL A 197 16.28 -55.99 -11.91
C VAL A 197 16.64 -56.99 -13.02
N ALA A 198 16.15 -58.22 -12.90
CA ALA A 198 16.33 -59.23 -13.93
C ALA A 198 15.79 -58.74 -15.28
N ALA A 199 16.46 -59.12 -16.37
CA ALA A 199 16.14 -58.73 -17.74
C ALA A 199 16.34 -57.25 -18.12
N LEU A 200 16.82 -56.38 -17.21
CA LEU A 200 17.22 -55.02 -17.60
C LEU A 200 18.48 -55.07 -18.48
N ASP A 201 18.42 -54.42 -19.63
CA ASP A 201 19.54 -54.27 -20.54
C ASP A 201 20.46 -53.14 -20.08
N LEU A 202 21.79 -53.36 -20.06
CA LEU A 202 22.74 -52.32 -19.66
C LEU A 202 22.79 -51.14 -20.62
N ASN A 203 22.31 -51.27 -21.86
CA ASN A 203 22.17 -50.13 -22.78
C ASN A 203 21.08 -49.15 -22.33
N ASP A 204 20.12 -49.59 -21.50
CA ASP A 204 19.05 -48.73 -20.96
C ASP A 204 19.51 -47.96 -19.69
N VAL A 205 20.66 -48.34 -19.10
CA VAL A 205 21.20 -47.71 -17.89
C VAL A 205 22.14 -46.56 -18.24
N THR A 206 21.59 -45.44 -18.70
CA THR A 206 22.35 -44.27 -19.19
C THR A 206 22.48 -43.13 -18.17
N GLY A 207 21.65 -43.15 -17.12
CA GLY A 207 21.67 -42.16 -16.04
C GLY A 207 22.95 -42.24 -15.20
N PRO A 208 23.53 -41.10 -14.77
CA PRO A 208 24.73 -41.11 -13.95
C PRO A 208 24.45 -41.75 -12.58
N GLY A 209 25.33 -42.65 -12.16
CA GLY A 209 25.18 -43.33 -10.87
C GLY A 209 26.06 -44.56 -10.71
N GLU A 210 25.99 -45.14 -9.52
CA GLU A 210 26.56 -46.43 -9.18
C GLU A 210 25.43 -47.43 -8.97
N TYR A 211 25.46 -48.50 -9.75
CA TYR A 211 24.47 -49.57 -9.78
C TYR A 211 25.16 -50.90 -9.52
N PHE A 212 24.39 -51.93 -9.19
CA PHE A 212 24.95 -53.27 -9.00
C PHE A 212 23.99 -54.34 -9.50
N GLN A 213 24.57 -55.41 -10.06
CA GLN A 213 23.90 -56.67 -10.33
C GLN A 213 24.43 -57.69 -9.33
N ASN A 214 23.57 -58.23 -8.46
CA ASN A 214 23.97 -59.15 -7.41
C ASN A 214 23.90 -60.63 -7.80
N ILE A 215 23.33 -60.96 -8.97
CA ILE A 215 23.13 -62.34 -9.42
C ILE A 215 23.76 -62.55 -10.81
N SER A 216 24.76 -63.43 -10.92
CA SER A 216 25.47 -63.69 -12.20
C SER A 216 24.55 -64.21 -13.30
N SER A 217 23.50 -64.95 -12.96
CA SER A 217 22.50 -65.43 -13.93
C SER A 217 21.68 -64.30 -14.58
N ASN A 218 21.66 -63.11 -13.99
CA ASN A 218 21.02 -61.92 -14.57
C ASN A 218 22.00 -61.05 -15.37
N ALA A 219 23.31 -61.24 -15.18
CA ALA A 219 24.35 -60.58 -15.97
C ALA A 219 24.54 -61.37 -17.28
N LEU A 220 23.75 -61.08 -18.31
CA LEU A 220 23.80 -61.83 -19.58
C LEU A 220 24.43 -60.99 -20.70
N LEU A 221 25.26 -61.62 -21.54
CA LEU A 221 25.81 -60.97 -22.75
C LEU A 221 24.68 -60.46 -23.67
N SER A 222 23.55 -61.16 -23.71
CA SER A 222 22.35 -60.75 -24.46
C SER A 222 21.66 -59.50 -23.90
N LEU A 223 21.99 -59.10 -22.66
CA LEU A 223 21.53 -57.88 -21.99
C LEU A 223 22.67 -56.83 -21.94
N ASN A 224 23.64 -56.96 -22.85
CA ASN A 224 24.80 -56.07 -22.99
C ASN A 224 25.73 -56.00 -21.78
N TYR A 225 25.73 -57.02 -20.91
CA TYR A 225 26.82 -57.22 -19.95
C TYR A 225 28.10 -57.64 -20.69
N PRO A 226 29.31 -57.23 -20.23
CA PRO A 226 30.56 -57.63 -20.85
C PRO A 226 30.93 -59.10 -20.58
N ILE A 227 30.41 -59.66 -19.48
CA ILE A 227 30.69 -61.03 -19.02
C ILE A 227 29.49 -61.58 -18.25
N ASN A 228 29.34 -62.90 -18.21
CA ASN A 228 28.31 -63.60 -17.44
C ASN A 228 28.59 -63.69 -15.92
N VAL A 229 28.94 -62.58 -15.29
CA VAL A 229 29.29 -62.50 -13.86
C VAL A 229 28.70 -61.24 -13.27
N ALA A 230 28.10 -61.32 -12.07
CA ALA A 230 27.59 -60.19 -11.30
C ALA A 230 28.69 -59.17 -10.93
N GLY A 231 28.29 -57.96 -10.54
CA GLY A 231 29.24 -56.88 -10.32
C GLY A 231 28.59 -55.50 -10.20
N ALA A 232 29.44 -54.48 -10.13
CA ALA A 232 29.02 -53.09 -10.09
C ALA A 232 29.08 -52.46 -11.49
N LEU A 233 28.13 -51.58 -11.78
CA LEU A 233 28.12 -50.73 -12.97
C LEU A 233 28.22 -49.27 -12.51
N LYS A 234 29.22 -48.56 -12.99
CA LYS A 234 29.34 -47.11 -12.82
C LYS A 234 29.05 -46.41 -14.13
N VAL A 235 28.15 -45.44 -14.11
CA VAL A 235 27.74 -44.66 -15.27
C VAL A 235 28.11 -43.21 -15.05
N TYR A 236 28.88 -42.65 -15.99
CA TYR A 236 29.26 -41.25 -16.02
C TYR A 236 28.55 -40.57 -17.18
N ARG A 237 27.82 -39.49 -16.91
CA ARG A 237 27.27 -38.65 -17.98
C ARG A 237 28.41 -37.85 -18.62
N THR A 238 28.52 -37.90 -19.95
CA THR A 238 29.54 -37.13 -20.68
C THR A 238 28.99 -35.83 -21.26
N GLY A 239 27.65 -35.70 -21.36
CA GLY A 239 26.98 -34.48 -21.82
C GLY A 239 27.06 -34.23 -23.33
N VAL A 240 27.57 -35.20 -24.10
CA VAL A 240 27.54 -35.18 -25.57
C VAL A 240 26.14 -35.63 -26.02
N ASP A 241 25.50 -34.87 -26.90
CA ASP A 241 24.16 -35.16 -27.48
C ASP A 241 23.05 -35.43 -26.44
N GLU A 242 23.09 -34.75 -25.28
CA GLU A 242 22.19 -34.87 -24.11
C GLU A 242 22.19 -36.22 -23.37
N VAL A 243 22.34 -37.34 -24.08
CA VAL A 243 22.25 -38.73 -23.55
C VAL A 243 23.59 -39.48 -23.52
N GLY A 244 24.68 -38.85 -23.97
CA GLY A 244 26.01 -39.45 -23.98
C GLY A 244 26.50 -39.88 -22.59
N CYS A 245 27.05 -41.09 -22.52
CA CYS A 245 27.55 -41.66 -21.28
C CYS A 245 28.81 -42.53 -21.46
N ARG A 246 29.47 -42.80 -20.33
CA ARG A 246 30.49 -43.84 -20.20
C ARG A 246 30.04 -44.83 -19.16
N GLN A 247 30.26 -46.10 -19.43
CA GLN A 247 29.97 -47.18 -18.50
C GLN A 247 31.25 -47.92 -18.15
N VAL A 248 31.37 -48.27 -16.87
CA VAL A 248 32.43 -49.11 -16.31
C VAL A 248 31.77 -50.24 -15.54
N TYR A 249 32.00 -51.47 -15.97
CA TYR A 249 31.52 -52.67 -15.29
C TYR A 249 32.67 -53.37 -14.57
N MET A 250 32.46 -53.67 -13.29
CA MET A 250 33.44 -54.27 -12.39
C MET A 250 32.85 -55.59 -11.85
N PRO A 251 33.26 -56.76 -12.37
CA PRO A 251 32.81 -58.05 -11.82
C PRO A 251 33.21 -58.19 -10.35
N TYR A 252 32.36 -58.80 -9.52
CA TYR A 252 32.61 -58.89 -8.08
C TYR A 252 33.85 -59.74 -7.70
N ASN A 253 34.31 -60.60 -8.60
CA ASN A 253 35.35 -61.61 -8.35
C ASN A 253 36.65 -61.36 -9.12
N SER A 254 36.83 -60.19 -9.73
CA SER A 254 38.03 -59.81 -10.47
C SER A 254 38.41 -58.36 -10.19
N THR A 255 39.66 -58.00 -10.48
CA THR A 255 40.11 -56.60 -10.54
C THR A 255 39.98 -56.02 -11.96
N SER A 256 39.53 -56.81 -12.93
CA SER A 256 39.29 -56.34 -14.31
C SER A 256 38.19 -55.28 -14.35
N GLU A 257 38.36 -54.29 -15.20
CA GLU A 257 37.30 -53.34 -15.54
C GLU A 257 36.95 -53.41 -17.02
N TYR A 258 35.66 -53.54 -17.32
CA TYR A 258 35.17 -53.42 -18.69
C TYR A 258 34.63 -52.02 -18.89
N ARG A 259 35.16 -51.31 -19.88
CA ARG A 259 34.78 -49.92 -20.15
C ARG A 259 34.21 -49.76 -21.55
N ARG A 260 33.16 -48.96 -21.69
CA ARG A 260 32.60 -48.53 -22.99
C ARG A 260 32.08 -47.09 -22.92
N TYR A 261 31.89 -46.49 -24.08
CA TYR A 261 31.22 -45.20 -24.26
C TYR A 261 30.00 -45.33 -25.18
N ALA A 262 29.07 -44.39 -25.06
CA ALA A 262 27.95 -44.22 -25.97
C ALA A 262 27.66 -42.74 -26.26
N TYR A 263 27.30 -42.43 -27.51
CA TYR A 263 26.91 -41.09 -27.98
C TYR A 263 26.07 -41.19 -29.27
N GLY A 264 25.50 -40.06 -29.72
CA GLY A 264 24.70 -39.96 -30.93
C GLY A 264 23.18 -40.08 -30.70
N ASP A 265 22.42 -39.84 -31.78
CA ASP A 265 20.96 -40.00 -31.86
C ASP A 265 20.60 -40.83 -33.12
N PRO A 266 20.17 -42.11 -32.99
CA PRO A 266 19.98 -42.84 -31.73
C PRO A 266 21.30 -43.14 -31.01
N LEU A 267 21.23 -43.36 -29.69
CA LEU A 267 22.40 -43.63 -28.86
C LEU A 267 23.11 -44.92 -29.29
N VAL A 268 24.38 -44.82 -29.71
CA VAL A 268 25.19 -45.97 -30.15
C VAL A 268 26.26 -46.30 -29.12
N PHE A 269 26.28 -47.55 -28.64
CA PHE A 269 27.30 -48.05 -27.73
C PHE A 269 28.50 -48.64 -28.50
N SER A 270 29.70 -48.32 -28.01
CA SER A 270 30.91 -49.05 -28.38
C SER A 270 30.94 -50.45 -27.76
N ALA A 271 31.76 -51.33 -28.34
CA ALA A 271 32.08 -52.60 -27.72
C ALA A 271 32.77 -52.40 -26.35
N TRP A 272 32.58 -53.34 -25.44
CA TRP A 272 33.29 -53.37 -24.18
C TRP A 272 34.78 -53.65 -24.38
N ILE A 273 35.62 -52.91 -23.67
CA ILE A 273 37.08 -53.11 -23.66
C ILE A 273 37.51 -53.40 -22.22
N GLU A 274 38.14 -54.56 -22.01
CA GLU A 274 38.76 -54.92 -20.73
C GLU A 274 40.04 -54.08 -20.49
N LYS A 275 40.24 -53.63 -19.26
CA LYS A 275 41.36 -52.82 -18.79
C LYS A 275 42.02 -53.42 -17.58
#